data_AF-A0A930SDK0-F1
#
_entry.id   AF-A0A930SDK0-F1
#
_cell.length_a   1.000
_cell.length_b   1.000
_cell.length_c   1.000
_cell.angle_alpha   90.00
_cell.angle_beta   90.00
_cell.angle_gamma   90.00
#
_symmetry.space_group_name_H-M   'P 1'
#
loop_
_entity.id
_entity.type
_entity.pdbx_description
1 polymer ?
#
loop_
_entity_poly.entity_id
_entity_poly.type
_entity_poly.pdbx_seq_one_letter_code
_entity_poly.pdbx_strand_id
1 'polypeptide(L)'
;MNNTLLNGLQLYRGKRFSDLVDENMISNALLTKPHEVAGILSLVFGTKDDGVSTTIDMITGGLGKTMTIENREYEWAVQIDQDHAVNIRYAKYNGKVITATDAAATTAGIGNSPIYLGLEERYFGPGAILSFDNYRFQVRVSGTPYQDGSAWVYECYVADAGSGAYIPGEYLLPGRQVSRIGSAYEEYSDEADILNYQTPFKMKNNLMTMRLSYDITGDAYSTVLAIALTDPETGKKSYLWSDYQYWLALREWKKREEYQLLFAKSNRNADGTYSNKGTNGRPVAISAGLFEQISPANTRYYTTLTTELLEDYLFDLCYNMLGTNERKFVALTGEMGMREFDRLLKEKVANM
;
A
#
# COMPACT_ATOMS: atom_id res chain seq x y z
N MET A 1 53.52 3.36 -25.40
CA MET A 1 53.45 4.71 -26.01
C MET A 1 52.08 5.30 -25.70
N ASN A 2 52.02 6.14 -24.67
CA ASN A 2 50.78 6.78 -24.23
C ASN A 2 50.55 8.02 -25.09
N ASN A 3 49.60 7.94 -26.02
CA ASN A 3 49.18 9.10 -26.79
C ASN A 3 47.92 9.68 -26.12
N THR A 4 48.13 10.81 -25.45
CA THR A 4 47.12 11.66 -24.82
C THR A 4 46.49 12.57 -25.85
N LEU A 5 45.35 12.16 -26.41
CA LEU A 5 44.43 13.06 -27.13
C LEU A 5 43.01 12.75 -26.64
N LEU A 6 42.55 13.54 -25.66
CA LEU A 6 41.20 13.50 -25.11
C LEU A 6 40.32 14.52 -25.84
N ASN A 7 39.15 14.08 -26.28
CA ASN A 7 38.05 14.94 -26.70
C ASN A 7 37.12 15.17 -25.50
N GLY A 8 36.82 16.44 -25.18
CA GLY A 8 36.05 16.87 -24.01
C GLY A 8 34.53 16.61 -24.03
N LEU A 9 34.04 15.71 -24.90
CA LEU A 9 32.61 15.35 -25.02
C LEU A 9 32.30 13.88 -24.69
N GLN A 10 33.25 13.10 -24.17
CA GLN A 10 32.99 11.70 -23.78
C GLN A 10 32.60 11.59 -22.30
N LEU A 11 31.31 11.35 -22.03
CA LEU A 11 30.80 11.25 -20.66
C LEU A 11 30.98 9.87 -19.98
N TYR A 12 31.38 8.81 -20.71
CA TYR A 12 31.69 7.51 -20.10
C TYR A 12 32.75 6.72 -20.90
N ARG A 13 33.67 6.06 -20.17
CA ARG A 13 34.71 5.17 -20.70
C ARG A 13 34.12 3.76 -20.85
N GLY A 14 34.01 3.24 -22.08
CA GLY A 14 33.58 1.86 -22.31
C GLY A 14 34.55 0.86 -21.65
N LYS A 15 34.06 0.02 -20.74
CA LYS A 15 34.80 -1.13 -20.20
C LYS A 15 34.48 -2.36 -21.05
N ARG A 16 35.51 -3.04 -21.57
CA ARG A 16 35.38 -4.33 -22.25
C ARG A 16 35.51 -5.45 -21.20
N PHE A 17 34.60 -6.42 -21.24
CA PHE A 17 34.63 -7.63 -20.42
C PHE A 17 34.64 -8.87 -21.33
N SER A 18 35.24 -9.97 -20.86
CA SER A 18 35.34 -11.25 -21.57
C SER A 18 34.98 -12.37 -20.58
N ASP A 19 34.26 -13.38 -21.08
CA ASP A 19 33.70 -14.55 -20.37
C ASP A 19 32.31 -14.37 -19.71
N LEU A 20 31.71 -15.48 -19.22
CA LEU A 20 30.30 -15.67 -18.86
C LEU A 20 29.68 -14.48 -18.11
N VAL A 21 28.62 -13.90 -18.69
CA VAL A 21 27.92 -12.74 -18.16
C VAL A 21 26.90 -13.19 -17.11
N ASP A 22 27.22 -12.96 -15.82
CA ASP A 22 26.31 -13.18 -14.70
C ASP A 22 25.40 -11.96 -14.43
N GLU A 23 24.19 -12.20 -13.91
CA GLU A 23 23.18 -11.16 -13.62
C GLU A 23 23.68 -10.10 -12.61
N ASN A 24 24.49 -10.52 -11.62
CA ASN A 24 25.16 -9.61 -10.69
C ASN A 24 26.20 -8.70 -11.36
N MET A 25 26.75 -9.11 -12.52
CA MET A 25 27.67 -8.28 -13.30
C MET A 25 26.91 -7.28 -14.18
N ILE A 26 25.72 -7.63 -14.67
CA ILE A 26 24.82 -6.73 -15.42
C ILE A 26 24.28 -5.63 -14.48
N SER A 27 23.86 -5.99 -13.26
CA SER A 27 23.39 -5.04 -12.26
C SER A 27 24.48 -4.05 -11.80
N ASN A 28 25.75 -4.47 -11.73
CA ASN A 28 26.87 -3.61 -11.37
C ASN A 28 27.43 -2.78 -12.56
N ALA A 29 27.12 -3.17 -13.80
CA ALA A 29 27.56 -2.47 -15.01
C ALA A 29 26.62 -1.34 -15.49
N LEU A 30 25.48 -1.13 -14.83
CA LEU A 30 24.58 0.03 -14.96
C LEU A 30 24.31 0.48 -16.41
N LEU A 31 23.75 -0.43 -17.22
CA LEU A 31 23.23 -0.11 -18.56
C LEU A 31 21.91 -0.83 -18.88
N THR A 32 21.08 -1.11 -17.86
CA THR A 32 19.68 -1.49 -18.07
C THR A 32 18.78 -0.35 -17.62
N LYS A 33 18.22 0.36 -18.61
CA LYS A 33 17.12 1.30 -18.37
C LYS A 33 15.88 0.46 -18.05
N PRO A 34 15.12 0.75 -16.98
CA PRO A 34 13.85 0.06 -16.75
C PRO A 34 12.92 0.32 -17.93
N HIS A 35 12.47 -0.76 -18.57
CA HIS A 35 11.61 -0.70 -19.75
C HIS A 35 10.14 -0.48 -19.35
N GLU A 36 9.46 0.34 -20.14
CA GLU A 36 8.02 0.57 -20.08
C GLU A 36 7.30 -0.35 -21.06
N VAL A 37 6.04 -0.63 -20.75
CA VAL A 37 5.39 -1.91 -21.04
C VAL A 37 4.66 -1.95 -22.37
N ALA A 38 4.84 -3.04 -23.12
CA ALA A 38 3.86 -3.59 -24.06
C ALA A 38 3.75 -5.12 -23.84
N GLY A 39 2.55 -5.70 -23.98
CA GLY A 39 2.18 -6.96 -23.32
C GLY A 39 1.79 -8.17 -24.19
N ILE A 40 1.01 -9.06 -23.52
CA ILE A 40 0.34 -10.33 -23.92
C ILE A 40 1.19 -11.57 -23.51
N LEU A 41 0.72 -12.62 -22.80
CA LEU A 41 -0.39 -13.56 -23.09
C LEU A 41 -0.66 -14.50 -21.85
N SER A 42 -1.91 -14.67 -21.37
CA SER A 42 -2.38 -15.87 -20.60
C SER A 42 -3.89 -15.79 -20.33
N LEU A 43 -4.73 -16.45 -21.14
CA LEU A 43 -6.19 -16.51 -20.98
C LEU A 43 -6.74 -17.90 -21.31
N VAL A 44 -6.11 -18.96 -20.82
CA VAL A 44 -6.55 -20.34 -21.10
C VAL A 44 -6.77 -21.18 -19.84
N PHE A 45 -6.09 -20.87 -18.72
CA PHE A 45 -6.23 -21.67 -17.49
C PHE A 45 -7.38 -21.26 -16.57
N GLY A 46 -7.92 -20.04 -16.69
CA GLY A 46 -8.93 -19.52 -15.75
C GLY A 46 -10.38 -19.99 -15.94
N THR A 47 -10.74 -20.66 -17.03
CA THR A 47 -12.18 -20.84 -17.40
C THR A 47 -12.76 -22.25 -17.33
N LYS A 48 -11.98 -23.31 -17.05
CA LYS A 48 -12.50 -24.69 -17.16
C LYS A 48 -12.26 -25.65 -16.00
N ASP A 49 -11.49 -25.30 -14.98
CA ASP A 49 -11.30 -26.18 -13.82
C ASP A 49 -11.63 -25.43 -12.52
N ASP A 50 -12.77 -25.77 -11.92
CA ASP A 50 -13.39 -25.12 -10.75
C ASP A 50 -12.52 -25.21 -9.48
N GLY A 51 -11.48 -26.06 -9.48
CA GLY A 51 -10.49 -26.20 -8.41
C GLY A 51 -9.15 -25.51 -8.65
N VAL A 52 -8.93 -24.92 -9.84
CA VAL A 52 -7.65 -24.32 -10.26
C VAL A 52 -7.86 -22.91 -10.84
N SER A 53 -9.04 -22.31 -10.66
CA SER A 53 -9.22 -20.87 -10.91
C SER A 53 -8.40 -20.11 -9.87
N THR A 54 -7.15 -19.82 -10.22
CA THR A 54 -6.20 -19.09 -9.39
C THR A 54 -6.62 -17.62 -9.40
N THR A 55 -6.93 -17.10 -8.21
CA THR A 55 -7.47 -15.76 -7.96
C THR A 55 -6.72 -14.65 -8.69
N ILE A 56 -5.39 -14.71 -8.73
CA ILE A 56 -4.55 -13.74 -9.43
C ILE A 56 -4.64 -13.93 -10.96
N ASP A 57 -4.68 -15.15 -11.50
CA ASP A 57 -4.86 -15.38 -12.95
C ASP A 57 -6.22 -14.87 -13.44
N MET A 58 -7.27 -14.99 -12.61
CA MET A 58 -8.59 -14.44 -12.93
C MET A 58 -8.57 -12.90 -13.01
N ILE A 59 -7.86 -12.22 -12.11
CA ILE A 59 -7.72 -10.75 -12.12
C ILE A 59 -6.78 -10.29 -13.24
N THR A 60 -5.66 -10.98 -13.44
CA THR A 60 -4.58 -10.52 -14.33
C THR A 60 -4.82 -10.91 -15.79
N GLY A 61 -5.36 -12.10 -16.05
CA GLY A 61 -5.69 -12.56 -17.40
C GLY A 61 -6.92 -11.87 -17.99
N GLY A 62 -7.94 -11.60 -17.18
CA GLY A 62 -9.22 -11.04 -17.63
C GLY A 62 -9.25 -9.52 -17.87
N LEU A 63 -8.34 -8.76 -17.24
CA LEU A 63 -8.38 -7.29 -17.25
C LEU A 63 -7.40 -6.63 -18.23
N GLY A 64 -6.64 -7.40 -19.01
CA GLY A 64 -5.85 -6.91 -20.15
C GLY A 64 -4.71 -5.94 -19.82
N LYS A 65 -4.34 -5.79 -18.54
CA LYS A 65 -3.27 -4.90 -18.05
C LYS A 65 -2.08 -5.70 -17.51
N THR A 66 -1.62 -6.72 -18.23
CA THR A 66 -0.44 -7.50 -17.85
C THR A 66 0.83 -6.82 -18.34
N MET A 67 1.85 -6.75 -17.49
CA MET A 67 3.19 -6.32 -17.87
C MET A 67 4.22 -7.40 -17.62
N THR A 68 5.11 -7.62 -18.58
CA THR A 68 6.26 -8.51 -18.40
C THR A 68 7.40 -7.68 -17.85
N ILE A 69 7.93 -8.10 -16.70
CA ILE A 69 9.09 -7.47 -16.07
C ILE A 69 10.33 -8.24 -16.52
N GLU A 70 11.21 -7.58 -17.26
CA GLU A 70 12.44 -8.21 -17.79
C GLU A 70 13.59 -8.21 -16.79
N ASN A 71 13.57 -7.29 -15.82
CA ASN A 71 14.62 -7.15 -14.82
C ASN A 71 14.22 -7.84 -13.51
N ARG A 72 15.20 -8.33 -12.75
CA ARG A 72 14.92 -8.98 -11.47
C ARG A 72 14.34 -8.02 -10.42
N GLU A 73 14.44 -6.71 -10.61
CA GLU A 73 13.93 -5.73 -9.66
C GLU A 73 13.01 -4.74 -10.36
N TYR A 74 11.90 -4.41 -9.70
CA TYR A 74 10.91 -3.45 -10.20
C TYR A 74 10.53 -2.45 -9.12
N GLU A 75 10.19 -1.24 -9.55
CA GLU A 75 9.83 -0.13 -8.68
C GLU A 75 8.53 0.50 -9.15
N TRP A 76 7.68 0.93 -8.23
CA TRP A 76 6.46 1.67 -8.53
C TRP A 76 6.35 2.89 -7.63
N ALA A 77 5.93 4.01 -8.20
CA ALA A 77 5.68 5.24 -7.45
C ALA A 77 4.25 5.21 -6.91
N VAL A 78 4.11 5.53 -5.63
CA VAL A 78 2.81 5.74 -4.99
C VAL A 78 2.71 7.22 -4.63
N GLN A 79 1.62 7.83 -5.06
CA GLN A 79 1.22 9.16 -4.62
C GLN A 79 0.00 9.00 -3.72
N ILE A 80 0.13 9.47 -2.48
CA ILE A 80 -0.99 9.60 -1.55
C ILE A 80 -1.53 11.02 -1.69
N ASP A 81 -2.83 11.16 -1.47
CA ASP A 81 -3.49 12.46 -1.39
C ASP A 81 -2.87 13.35 -0.29
N GLN A 82 -2.91 14.66 -0.48
CA GLN A 82 -2.21 15.63 0.36
C GLN A 82 -3.05 16.07 1.57
N ASP A 83 -4.37 15.95 1.46
CA ASP A 83 -5.31 16.42 2.48
C ASP A 83 -5.48 15.39 3.59
N HIS A 84 -5.01 15.73 4.77
CA HIS A 84 -5.25 14.95 5.98
C HIS A 84 -5.38 15.88 7.19
N ALA A 85 -5.98 15.37 8.26
CA ALA A 85 -6.10 16.10 9.51
C ALA A 85 -4.84 15.90 10.36
N VAL A 86 -4.35 16.98 10.97
CA VAL A 86 -3.11 16.99 11.74
C VAL A 86 -3.42 16.73 13.20
N ASN A 87 -2.68 15.82 13.85
CA ASN A 87 -2.90 15.51 15.25
C ASN A 87 -2.36 16.64 16.15
N ILE A 88 -3.12 16.93 17.21
CA ILE A 88 -2.70 17.76 18.33
C ILE A 88 -1.85 16.91 19.26
N ARG A 89 -0.62 17.34 19.54
CA ARG A 89 0.24 16.73 20.56
C ARG A 89 -0.05 17.29 21.94
N TYR A 90 -0.24 18.60 22.03
CA TYR A 90 -0.64 19.27 23.26
C TYR A 90 -1.28 20.62 22.95
N ALA A 91 -2.11 21.13 23.86
CA ALA A 91 -2.60 22.50 23.82
C ALA A 91 -2.24 23.20 25.14
N LYS A 92 -1.82 24.47 25.06
CA LYS A 92 -1.56 25.34 26.21
C LYS A 92 -2.55 26.49 26.22
N TYR A 93 -3.14 26.74 27.38
CA TYR A 93 -4.03 27.86 27.65
C TYR A 93 -3.61 28.54 28.96
N ASN A 94 -3.49 29.88 28.96
CA ASN A 94 -2.99 30.66 30.10
C ASN A 94 -1.68 30.10 30.72
N GLY A 95 -0.76 29.63 29.88
CA GLY A 95 0.53 29.06 30.30
C GLY A 95 0.47 27.64 30.89
N LYS A 96 -0.71 27.02 31.01
CA LYS A 96 -0.88 25.64 31.49
C LYS A 96 -1.23 24.70 30.33
N VAL A 97 -0.64 23.52 30.31
CA VAL A 97 -1.01 22.45 29.37
C VAL A 97 -2.37 21.87 29.77
N ILE A 98 -3.29 21.75 28.80
CA ILE A 98 -4.60 21.14 29.02
C ILE A 98 -4.42 19.62 29.10
N THR A 99 -4.88 19.03 30.20
CA THR A 99 -4.84 17.58 30.42
C THR A 99 -6.26 17.04 30.52
N ALA A 100 -6.44 15.72 30.38
CA ALA A 100 -7.75 15.07 30.49
C ALA A 100 -8.49 15.38 31.81
N THR A 101 -7.74 15.60 32.89
CA THR A 101 -8.29 15.97 34.21
C THR A 101 -8.84 17.39 34.26
N ASP A 102 -8.26 18.31 33.49
CA ASP A 102 -8.63 19.73 33.46
C ASP A 102 -9.62 20.07 32.32
N ALA A 103 -9.81 19.15 31.36
CA ALA A 103 -10.52 19.39 30.11
C ALA A 103 -11.97 19.86 30.30
N ALA A 104 -12.71 19.27 31.25
CA ALA A 104 -14.11 19.60 31.51
C ALA A 104 -14.32 20.99 32.14
N ALA A 105 -13.30 21.53 32.82
CA ALA A 105 -13.34 22.85 33.46
C ALA A 105 -12.67 23.95 32.61
N THR A 106 -12.03 23.58 31.50
CA THR A 106 -11.26 24.51 30.68
C THR A 106 -12.10 25.08 29.54
N THR A 107 -12.35 26.39 29.60
CA THR A 107 -12.97 27.18 28.51
C THR A 107 -11.87 27.97 27.78
N ALA A 108 -11.06 27.27 27.00
CA ALA A 108 -9.93 27.89 26.31
C ALA A 108 -10.43 28.92 25.29
N GLY A 109 -9.77 30.09 25.23
CA GLY A 109 -10.11 31.13 24.25
C GLY A 109 -11.19 32.12 24.68
N ILE A 110 -11.76 31.99 25.89
CA ILE A 110 -12.75 32.95 26.41
C ILE A 110 -12.20 34.38 26.42
N GLY A 111 -13.00 35.34 25.95
CA GLY A 111 -12.58 36.75 25.89
C GLY A 111 -11.45 37.04 24.90
N ASN A 112 -11.30 36.26 23.82
CA ASN A 112 -10.23 36.39 22.83
C ASN A 112 -8.81 36.17 23.38
N SER A 113 -8.69 35.39 24.46
CA SER A 113 -7.38 34.95 24.94
C SER A 113 -6.72 33.97 23.94
N PRO A 114 -5.40 34.04 23.73
CA PRO A 114 -4.70 33.15 22.80
C PRO A 114 -4.66 31.71 23.32
N ILE A 115 -4.76 30.76 22.39
CA ILE A 115 -4.59 29.31 22.60
C ILE A 115 -3.35 28.88 21.83
N TYR A 116 -2.45 28.16 22.48
CA TYR A 116 -1.26 27.62 21.80
C TYR A 116 -1.45 26.14 21.49
N LEU A 117 -1.50 25.79 20.20
CA LEU A 117 -1.63 24.41 19.72
C LEU A 117 -0.28 23.86 19.29
N GLY A 118 0.20 22.82 19.97
CA GLY A 118 1.38 22.05 19.55
C GLY A 118 0.96 20.93 18.61
N LEU A 119 1.16 21.13 17.31
CA LEU A 119 0.85 20.16 16.26
C LEU A 119 2.07 19.31 15.90
N GLU A 120 1.84 18.12 15.32
CA GLU A 120 2.93 17.20 14.93
C GLU A 120 3.74 17.71 13.74
N GLU A 121 3.11 18.45 12.83
CA GLU A 121 3.75 18.95 11.62
C GLU A 121 3.36 20.40 11.29
N ARG A 122 4.19 21.05 10.47
CA ARG A 122 3.97 22.42 10.03
C ARG A 122 3.08 22.44 8.79
N TYR A 123 1.78 22.30 9.00
CA TYR A 123 0.82 22.19 7.91
C TYR A 123 0.01 23.46 7.64
N PHE A 124 -0.12 24.38 8.60
CA PHE A 124 -0.96 25.58 8.47
C PHE A 124 -0.13 26.85 8.35
N GLY A 125 -0.62 27.82 7.56
CA GLY A 125 -0.06 29.16 7.44
C GLY A 125 -0.75 30.20 8.34
N PRO A 126 -0.19 31.42 8.40
CA PRO A 126 -0.82 32.54 9.11
C PRO A 126 -2.17 32.90 8.47
N GLY A 127 -3.18 33.13 9.31
CA GLY A 127 -4.55 33.44 8.87
C GLY A 127 -5.40 32.24 8.48
N ALA A 128 -4.87 31.01 8.56
CA ALA A 128 -5.65 29.78 8.33
C ALA A 128 -6.74 29.60 9.40
N ILE A 129 -7.93 29.16 8.98
CA ILE A 129 -9.03 28.76 9.84
C ILE A 129 -9.00 27.23 9.99
N LEU A 130 -8.95 26.77 11.24
CA LEU A 130 -8.91 25.36 11.60
C LEU A 130 -10.21 24.93 12.26
N SER A 131 -10.71 23.76 11.88
CA SER A 131 -11.77 23.02 12.57
C SER A 131 -11.17 22.01 13.53
N PHE A 132 -11.82 21.78 14.66
CA PHE A 132 -11.60 20.58 15.48
C PHE A 132 -12.52 19.43 15.03
N ASP A 133 -12.47 18.28 15.72
CA ASP A 133 -13.36 17.12 15.52
C ASP A 133 -14.84 17.51 15.39
N ASN A 134 -15.26 18.61 16.04
CA ASN A 134 -16.57 19.22 15.84
C ASN A 134 -16.45 20.56 15.08
N TYR A 135 -17.05 20.61 13.90
CA TYR A 135 -17.00 21.75 12.97
C TYR A 135 -17.51 23.09 13.54
N ARG A 136 -18.25 23.05 14.65
CA ARG A 136 -18.76 24.24 15.33
C ARG A 136 -17.67 25.03 16.04
N PHE A 137 -16.60 24.36 16.46
CA PHE A 137 -15.48 25.01 17.13
C PHE A 137 -14.37 25.26 16.11
N GLN A 138 -14.04 26.54 15.92
CA GLN A 138 -13.08 26.98 14.93
C GLN A 138 -12.08 27.95 15.54
N VAL A 139 -10.84 27.92 15.04
CA VAL A 139 -9.78 28.87 15.40
C VAL A 139 -9.14 29.46 14.17
N ARG A 140 -8.70 30.71 14.27
CA ARG A 140 -7.82 31.36 13.31
C ARG A 140 -6.38 31.34 13.85
N VAL A 141 -5.45 30.88 13.03
CA VAL A 141 -4.02 30.94 13.31
C VAL A 141 -3.55 32.39 13.17
N SER A 142 -2.81 32.87 14.16
CA SER A 142 -2.20 34.19 14.17
C SER A 142 -0.68 34.05 14.18
N GLY A 143 -0.02 34.76 13.26
CA GLY A 143 1.43 34.78 13.16
C GLY A 143 2.04 33.47 12.67
N THR A 144 3.38 33.44 12.69
CA THR A 144 4.17 32.31 12.18
C THR A 144 4.39 31.26 13.28
N PRO A 145 4.16 29.97 13.02
CA PRO A 145 4.42 28.93 14.00
C PRO A 145 5.92 28.81 14.31
N TYR A 146 6.24 28.52 15.57
CA TYR A 146 7.60 28.24 16.01
C TYR A 146 7.74 26.80 16.48
N GLN A 147 8.95 26.26 16.41
CA GLN A 147 9.22 24.89 16.82
C GLN A 147 9.55 24.82 18.32
N ASP A 148 8.81 24.00 19.07
CA ASP A 148 9.08 23.67 20.47
C ASP A 148 9.33 22.15 20.59
N GLY A 149 10.61 21.78 20.65
CA GLY A 149 11.04 20.38 20.59
C GLY A 149 10.67 19.74 19.24
N SER A 150 9.80 18.73 19.27
CA SER A 150 9.32 18.06 18.06
C SER A 150 7.86 18.38 17.73
N ALA A 151 7.32 19.48 18.27
CA ALA A 151 6.00 20.00 17.92
C ALA A 151 6.11 21.41 17.32
N TRP A 152 5.16 21.74 16.45
CA TRP A 152 4.99 23.07 15.89
C TRP A 152 3.91 23.81 16.66
N VAL A 153 4.28 24.91 17.31
CA VAL A 153 3.37 25.69 18.15
C VAL A 153 2.74 26.78 17.32
N TYR A 154 1.41 26.73 17.26
CA TYR A 154 0.55 27.69 16.59
C TYR A 154 -0.15 28.55 17.64
N GLU A 155 -0.08 29.86 17.50
CA GLU A 155 -0.92 30.78 18.27
C GLU A 155 -2.26 30.93 17.56
N CYS A 156 -3.35 30.64 18.27
CA CYS A 156 -4.69 30.54 17.71
C CYS A 156 -5.68 31.36 18.52
N TYR A 157 -6.60 32.01 17.82
CA TYR A 157 -7.72 32.75 18.41
C TYR A 157 -9.05 32.12 17.98
N VAL A 158 -10.06 32.15 18.85
CA VAL A 158 -11.38 31.58 18.55
C VAL A 158 -12.02 32.36 17.41
N ALA A 159 -12.45 31.66 16.36
CA ALA A 159 -13.08 32.24 15.18
C ALA A 159 -14.62 32.25 15.31
N ASP A 160 -15.13 32.83 16.40
CA ASP A 160 -16.57 32.94 16.67
C ASP A 160 -16.90 34.32 17.26
N ALA A 161 -18.16 34.73 17.13
CA ALA A 161 -18.63 36.04 17.56
C ALA A 161 -19.00 36.05 19.04
N GLY A 162 -18.50 37.05 19.78
CA GLY A 162 -18.89 37.34 21.16
C GLY A 162 -17.83 36.99 22.20
N SER A 163 -17.78 37.75 23.30
CA SER A 163 -16.73 37.61 24.33
C SER A 163 -16.83 36.31 25.14
N GLY A 164 -17.94 35.57 24.99
CA GLY A 164 -18.17 34.27 25.63
C GLY A 164 -17.80 33.08 24.75
N ALA A 165 -17.28 33.29 23.53
CA ALA A 165 -16.84 32.19 22.68
C ALA A 165 -15.63 31.48 23.29
N TYR A 166 -15.69 30.14 23.35
CA TYR A 166 -14.60 29.32 23.88
C TYR A 166 -14.58 27.96 23.18
N ILE A 167 -13.46 27.27 23.31
CA ILE A 167 -13.28 25.90 22.88
C ILE A 167 -13.25 25.01 24.12
N PRO A 168 -14.13 24.00 24.19
CA PRO A 168 -14.08 23.01 25.26
C PRO A 168 -12.73 22.28 25.27
N GLY A 169 -12.14 22.11 26.45
CA GLY A 169 -10.84 21.46 26.60
C GLY A 169 -10.78 20.01 26.09
N GLU A 170 -11.93 19.34 25.93
CA GLU A 170 -12.04 17.98 25.38
C GLU A 170 -11.53 17.86 23.93
N TYR A 171 -11.73 18.90 23.12
CA TYR A 171 -11.28 18.96 21.73
C TYR A 171 -9.81 19.39 21.59
N LEU A 172 -9.19 19.82 22.68
CA LEU A 172 -7.80 20.28 22.75
C LEU A 172 -6.87 19.21 23.35
N LEU A 173 -7.40 18.01 23.59
CA LEU A 173 -6.64 16.90 24.14
C LEU A 173 -5.66 16.32 23.11
N PRO A 174 -4.53 15.75 23.58
CA PRO A 174 -3.61 15.02 22.72
C PRO A 174 -4.33 13.90 21.96
N GLY A 175 -4.03 13.76 20.66
CA GLY A 175 -4.63 12.77 19.76
C GLY A 175 -5.92 13.22 19.07
N ARG A 176 -6.47 14.39 19.42
CA ARG A 176 -7.52 15.07 18.65
C ARG A 176 -6.94 15.65 17.38
N GLN A 177 -7.76 15.83 16.35
CA GLN A 177 -7.30 16.27 15.04
C GLN A 177 -7.82 17.65 14.67
N VAL A 178 -7.03 18.37 13.87
CA VAL A 178 -7.42 19.65 13.28
C VAL A 178 -7.32 19.61 11.77
N SER A 179 -8.30 20.17 11.10
CA SER A 179 -8.36 20.26 9.63
C SER A 179 -8.49 21.70 9.17
N ARG A 180 -7.98 22.00 7.98
CA ARG A 180 -8.12 23.32 7.34
C ARG A 180 -9.54 23.47 6.81
N ILE A 181 -10.20 24.60 7.12
CA ILE A 181 -11.48 24.99 6.49
C ILE A 181 -11.23 26.01 5.38
N GLY A 182 -10.31 26.95 5.62
CA GLY A 182 -10.03 28.06 4.72
C GLY A 182 -9.08 29.05 5.38
N SER A 183 -9.15 30.32 4.98
CA SER A 183 -8.34 31.39 5.54
C SER A 183 -9.12 32.70 5.60
N ALA A 184 -8.77 33.57 6.54
CA ALA A 184 -9.36 34.89 6.69
C ALA A 184 -8.30 35.94 7.01
N TYR A 185 -8.41 37.09 6.33
CA TYR A 185 -7.45 38.18 6.36
C TYR A 185 -8.14 39.52 6.60
N GLU A 186 -7.43 40.44 7.24
CA GLU A 186 -7.83 41.84 7.33
C GLU A 186 -7.61 42.62 6.02
N GLU A 187 -8.23 43.79 5.90
CA GLU A 187 -7.99 44.72 4.81
C GLU A 187 -6.54 45.23 4.87
N TYR A 188 -5.80 45.14 3.75
CA TYR A 188 -4.35 45.40 3.66
C TYR A 188 -3.47 44.36 4.40
N SER A 189 -3.76 43.07 4.25
CA SER A 189 -2.93 42.00 4.83
C SER A 189 -1.71 41.67 3.97
N ASP A 190 -0.54 41.54 4.62
CA ASP A 190 0.72 41.05 4.03
C ASP A 190 0.92 39.53 4.24
N GLU A 191 0.03 38.87 5.01
CA GLU A 191 0.10 37.45 5.35
C GLU A 191 -0.81 36.60 4.44
N ALA A 192 -0.41 35.35 4.18
CA ALA A 192 -1.17 34.41 3.37
C ALA A 192 -0.99 32.97 3.85
N ASP A 193 -1.99 32.13 3.58
CA ASP A 193 -1.95 30.71 3.91
C ASP A 193 -1.03 29.99 2.93
N ILE A 194 -0.48 28.88 3.38
CA ILE A 194 0.54 28.14 2.64
C ILE A 194 -0.09 26.98 1.86
N LEU A 195 0.49 26.71 0.70
CA LEU A 195 0.24 25.46 -0.02
C LEU A 195 1.26 24.41 0.44
N ASN A 196 0.78 23.20 0.73
CA ASN A 196 1.63 22.07 1.08
C ASN A 196 1.92 21.23 -0.17
N TYR A 197 3.15 20.73 -0.26
CA TYR A 197 3.55 19.85 -1.35
C TYR A 197 4.06 18.53 -0.76
N GLN A 198 3.54 17.41 -1.25
CA GLN A 198 4.03 16.08 -0.92
C GLN A 198 4.73 15.46 -2.13
N THR A 199 5.94 14.95 -1.92
CA THR A 199 6.65 14.17 -2.95
C THR A 199 6.15 12.73 -2.96
N PRO A 200 5.92 12.11 -4.12
CA PRO A 200 5.60 10.69 -4.19
C PRO A 200 6.77 9.86 -3.66
N PHE A 201 6.47 8.71 -3.06
CA PHE A 201 7.50 7.76 -2.65
C PHE A 201 7.50 6.55 -3.58
N LYS A 202 8.65 5.89 -3.71
CA LYS A 202 8.82 4.71 -4.56
C LYS A 202 8.93 3.46 -3.70
N MET A 203 8.12 2.47 -4.02
CA MET A 203 8.24 1.12 -3.49
C MET A 203 9.08 0.27 -4.44
N LYS A 204 9.74 -0.75 -3.91
CA LYS A 204 10.63 -1.64 -4.66
C LYS A 204 10.39 -3.10 -4.26
N ASN A 205 10.31 -3.98 -5.25
CA ASN A 205 10.25 -5.42 -5.06
C ASN A 205 11.13 -6.13 -6.12
N ASN A 206 11.28 -7.44 -6.00
CA ASN A 206 12.07 -8.26 -6.90
C ASN A 206 11.26 -9.44 -7.45
N LEU A 207 11.77 -10.03 -8.52
CA LEU A 207 11.35 -11.31 -9.04
C LEU A 207 12.13 -12.41 -8.34
N MET A 208 11.50 -13.58 -8.21
CA MET A 208 12.09 -14.77 -7.63
C MET A 208 12.02 -15.95 -8.60
N THR A 209 12.85 -16.96 -8.35
CA THR A 209 12.91 -18.16 -9.18
C THR A 209 12.34 -19.35 -8.42
N MET A 210 11.34 -20.00 -8.99
CA MET A 210 10.80 -21.27 -8.50
C MET A 210 11.37 -22.44 -9.30
N ARG A 211 11.48 -23.62 -8.67
CA ARG A 211 11.89 -24.86 -9.35
C ARG A 211 11.16 -26.06 -8.75
N LEU A 212 10.68 -26.95 -9.62
CA LEU A 212 10.09 -28.24 -9.26
C LEU A 212 10.76 -29.32 -10.12
N SER A 213 11.19 -30.41 -9.48
CA SER A 213 11.69 -31.60 -10.15
C SER A 213 10.78 -32.78 -9.80
N TYR A 214 10.55 -33.65 -10.78
CA TYR A 214 9.92 -34.95 -10.56
C TYR A 214 10.66 -35.97 -11.42
N ASP A 215 10.82 -37.18 -10.89
CA ASP A 215 11.50 -38.28 -11.57
C ASP A 215 10.51 -39.41 -11.78
N ILE A 216 10.68 -40.16 -12.88
CA ILE A 216 9.87 -41.32 -13.23
C ILE A 216 10.80 -42.48 -13.59
N THR A 217 10.49 -43.69 -13.11
CA THR A 217 11.24 -44.90 -13.48
C THR A 217 10.79 -45.41 -14.84
N GLY A 218 11.66 -46.11 -15.57
CA GLY A 218 11.34 -46.62 -16.91
C GLY A 218 10.14 -47.59 -16.94
N ASP A 219 10.01 -48.43 -15.91
CA ASP A 219 8.87 -49.35 -15.77
C ASP A 219 7.58 -48.59 -15.51
N ALA A 220 7.59 -47.57 -14.65
CA ALA A 220 6.42 -46.73 -14.39
C ALA A 220 6.03 -45.90 -15.61
N TYR A 221 6.99 -45.45 -16.42
CA TYR A 221 6.73 -44.68 -17.65
C TYR A 221 5.93 -45.50 -18.69
N SER A 222 6.24 -46.79 -18.82
CA SER A 222 5.58 -47.68 -19.78
C SER A 222 4.31 -48.37 -19.24
N THR A 223 3.99 -48.18 -17.95
CA THR A 223 2.84 -48.80 -17.32
C THR A 223 1.53 -48.18 -17.81
N VAL A 224 0.64 -49.04 -18.32
CA VAL A 224 -0.72 -48.69 -18.70
C VAL A 224 -1.66 -48.91 -17.50
N LEU A 225 -2.37 -47.87 -17.11
CA LEU A 225 -3.35 -47.85 -16.04
C LEU A 225 -4.66 -48.47 -16.50
N ALA A 226 -5.31 -49.20 -15.59
CA ALA A 226 -6.59 -49.87 -15.85
C ALA A 226 -7.78 -48.89 -16.03
N ILE A 227 -7.62 -47.64 -15.61
CA ILE A 227 -8.65 -46.60 -15.66
C ILE A 227 -8.16 -45.49 -16.59
N ALA A 228 -9.02 -45.10 -17.54
CA ALA A 228 -8.77 -43.99 -18.45
C ALA A 228 -8.74 -42.68 -17.65
N LEU A 229 -7.60 -42.01 -17.63
CA LEU A 229 -7.45 -40.71 -16.99
C LEU A 229 -7.71 -39.63 -18.02
N THR A 230 -8.58 -38.68 -17.68
CA THR A 230 -8.95 -37.60 -18.59
C THR A 230 -8.02 -36.41 -18.31
N ASP A 231 -7.37 -35.93 -19.36
CA ASP A 231 -6.63 -34.67 -19.36
C ASP A 231 -7.60 -33.54 -18.98
N PRO A 232 -7.37 -32.82 -17.87
CA PRO A 232 -8.20 -31.70 -17.47
C PRO A 232 -8.13 -30.50 -18.44
N GLU A 233 -7.07 -30.39 -19.25
CA GLU A 233 -6.87 -29.29 -20.21
C GLU A 233 -7.53 -29.59 -21.57
N THR A 234 -7.35 -30.81 -22.09
CA THR A 234 -7.79 -31.17 -23.45
C THR A 234 -8.99 -32.12 -23.51
N GLY A 235 -9.41 -32.70 -22.38
CA GLY A 235 -10.46 -33.72 -22.31
C GLY A 235 -10.08 -35.07 -22.93
N LYS A 236 -8.81 -35.25 -23.33
CA LYS A 236 -8.31 -36.48 -23.92
C LYS A 236 -8.08 -37.53 -22.85
N LYS A 237 -8.47 -38.77 -23.14
CA LYS A 237 -8.24 -39.89 -22.22
C LYS A 237 -6.89 -40.53 -22.50
N SER A 238 -6.00 -40.53 -21.51
CA SER A 238 -4.76 -41.30 -21.52
C SER A 238 -4.83 -42.44 -20.51
N TYR A 239 -4.21 -43.56 -20.86
CA TYR A 239 -4.04 -44.72 -19.98
C TYR A 239 -2.61 -44.81 -19.47
N LEU A 240 -1.73 -43.85 -19.75
CA LEU A 240 -0.33 -43.91 -19.34
C LEU A 240 -0.11 -43.24 -17.99
N TRP A 241 0.68 -43.86 -17.11
CA TRP A 241 1.07 -43.25 -15.84
C TRP A 241 1.97 -42.01 -16.02
N SER A 242 2.77 -41.97 -17.09
CA SER A 242 3.60 -40.81 -17.44
C SER A 242 2.80 -39.52 -17.56
N ASP A 243 1.66 -39.57 -18.25
CA ASP A 243 0.83 -38.41 -18.54
C ASP A 243 0.13 -37.93 -17.26
N TYR A 244 -0.31 -38.88 -16.43
CA TYR A 244 -0.88 -38.57 -15.12
C TYR A 244 0.12 -37.88 -14.20
N GLN A 245 1.33 -38.40 -14.10
CA GLN A 245 2.37 -37.81 -13.24
C GLN A 245 2.75 -36.41 -13.73
N TYR A 246 2.78 -36.19 -15.05
CA TYR A 246 2.97 -34.87 -15.64
C TYR A 246 1.84 -33.90 -15.27
N TRP A 247 0.57 -34.29 -15.42
CA TRP A 247 -0.57 -33.45 -15.06
C TRP A 247 -0.60 -33.12 -13.56
N LEU A 248 -0.27 -34.09 -12.70
CA LEU A 248 -0.17 -33.88 -11.27
C LEU A 248 0.96 -32.88 -10.94
N ALA A 249 2.12 -33.00 -11.59
CA ALA A 249 3.23 -32.06 -11.42
C ALA A 249 2.85 -30.64 -11.87
N LEU A 250 2.15 -30.51 -13.01
CA LEU A 250 1.68 -29.22 -13.51
C LEU A 250 0.64 -28.58 -12.57
N ARG A 251 -0.30 -29.37 -12.05
CA ARG A 251 -1.29 -28.90 -11.08
C ARG A 251 -0.63 -28.40 -9.80
N GLU A 252 0.30 -29.17 -9.24
CA GLU A 252 1.04 -28.77 -8.04
C GLU A 252 1.92 -27.53 -8.29
N TRP A 253 2.51 -27.42 -9.48
CA TRP A 253 3.25 -26.23 -9.89
C TRP A 253 2.38 -24.97 -9.87
N LYS A 254 1.23 -25.01 -10.55
CA LYS A 254 0.30 -23.86 -10.62
C LYS A 254 -0.27 -23.48 -9.26
N LYS A 255 -0.61 -24.46 -8.43
CA LYS A 255 -1.03 -24.20 -7.05
C LYS A 255 0.06 -23.49 -6.25
N ARG A 256 1.32 -23.95 -6.32
CA ARG A 256 2.44 -23.34 -5.59
C ARG A 256 2.75 -21.94 -6.09
N GLU A 257 2.69 -21.71 -7.40
CA GLU A 257 2.86 -20.40 -8.03
C GLU A 257 1.88 -19.38 -7.43
N GLU A 258 0.59 -19.71 -7.39
CA GLU A 258 -0.44 -18.82 -6.83
C GLU A 258 -0.26 -18.55 -5.33
N TYR A 259 -0.06 -19.61 -4.53
CA TYR A 259 0.16 -19.46 -3.09
C TYR A 259 1.40 -18.59 -2.80
N GLN A 260 2.44 -18.73 -3.61
CA GLN A 260 3.65 -17.94 -3.49
C GLN A 260 3.41 -16.47 -3.85
N LEU A 261 2.69 -16.18 -4.94
CA LEU A 261 2.35 -14.81 -5.32
C LEU A 261 1.48 -14.10 -4.28
N LEU A 262 0.60 -14.83 -3.60
CA LEU A 262 -0.26 -14.28 -2.54
C LEU A 262 0.50 -14.07 -1.23
N PHE A 263 1.15 -15.13 -0.70
CA PHE A 263 1.58 -15.20 0.70
C PHE A 263 3.09 -15.12 0.94
N ALA A 264 3.92 -15.01 -0.10
CA ALA A 264 5.37 -14.95 0.09
C ALA A 264 5.79 -13.75 0.95
N LYS A 265 6.85 -13.96 1.74
CA LYS A 265 7.50 -12.92 2.54
C LYS A 265 8.87 -12.58 1.96
N SER A 266 9.15 -11.29 1.82
CA SER A 266 10.44 -10.81 1.37
C SER A 266 11.50 -11.07 2.43
N ASN A 267 12.65 -11.53 1.98
CA ASN A 267 13.83 -11.73 2.82
C ASN A 267 14.92 -10.67 2.56
N ARG A 268 14.51 -9.53 1.97
CA ARG A 268 15.38 -8.40 1.69
C ARG A 268 15.55 -7.56 2.95
N ASN A 269 16.80 -7.31 3.31
CA ASN A 269 17.16 -6.47 4.44
C ASN A 269 17.16 -4.99 4.05
N ALA A 270 17.16 -4.10 5.04
CA ALA A 270 17.21 -2.65 4.83
C ALA A 270 18.47 -2.17 4.09
N ASP A 271 19.56 -2.94 4.18
CA ASP A 271 20.82 -2.69 3.46
C ASP A 271 20.79 -3.17 1.99
N GLY A 272 19.67 -3.76 1.54
CA GLY A 272 19.49 -4.30 0.20
C GLY A 272 20.06 -5.70 -0.01
N THR A 273 20.61 -6.34 1.02
CA THR A 273 21.10 -7.73 0.98
C THR A 273 19.96 -8.73 1.20
N TYR A 274 20.20 -9.99 0.87
CA TYR A 274 19.26 -11.09 1.12
C TYR A 274 19.78 -12.00 2.23
N SER A 275 18.92 -12.29 3.19
CA SER A 275 19.28 -13.11 4.35
C SER A 275 19.50 -14.58 4.01
N ASN A 276 18.74 -15.11 3.05
CA ASN A 276 18.87 -16.52 2.65
C ASN A 276 19.96 -16.67 1.58
N LYS A 277 20.80 -17.69 1.75
CA LYS A 277 21.82 -18.10 0.77
C LYS A 277 21.56 -19.54 0.34
N GLY A 278 21.72 -19.81 -0.94
CA GLY A 278 21.64 -21.16 -1.49
C GLY A 278 22.89 -21.97 -1.15
N THR A 279 22.88 -23.25 -1.47
CA THR A 279 24.03 -24.17 -1.26
C THR A 279 25.30 -23.71 -2.00
N ASN A 280 25.14 -22.96 -3.08
CA ASN A 280 26.23 -22.33 -3.84
C ASN A 280 26.74 -21.02 -3.23
N GLY A 281 26.26 -20.62 -2.04
CA GLY A 281 26.62 -19.38 -1.35
C GLY A 281 26.01 -18.11 -1.95
N ARG A 282 25.27 -18.21 -3.07
CA ARG A 282 24.59 -17.06 -3.70
C ARG A 282 23.31 -16.71 -2.93
N PRO A 283 22.94 -15.41 -2.85
CA PRO A 283 21.70 -15.02 -2.21
C PRO A 283 20.48 -15.61 -2.94
N VAL A 284 19.48 -16.04 -2.17
CA VAL A 284 18.17 -16.46 -2.67
C VAL A 284 17.22 -15.30 -2.47
N ALA A 285 16.88 -14.62 -3.55
CA ALA A 285 15.92 -13.52 -3.55
C ALA A 285 14.50 -14.08 -3.48
N ILE A 286 13.77 -13.75 -2.41
CA ILE A 286 12.34 -14.04 -2.27
C ILE A 286 11.58 -12.73 -2.41
N SER A 287 10.57 -12.73 -3.28
CA SER A 287 9.70 -11.59 -3.53
C SER A 287 8.64 -11.42 -2.46
N ALA A 288 8.24 -10.17 -2.21
CA ALA A 288 7.06 -9.89 -1.40
C ALA A 288 5.81 -10.34 -2.17
N GLY A 289 4.97 -11.17 -1.53
CA GLY A 289 3.66 -11.53 -2.04
C GLY A 289 2.67 -10.37 -1.93
N LEU A 290 1.49 -10.51 -2.51
CA LEU A 290 0.45 -9.47 -2.51
C LEU A 290 0.09 -9.00 -1.09
N PHE A 291 -0.02 -9.93 -0.12
CA PHE A 291 -0.38 -9.58 1.26
C PHE A 291 0.68 -8.78 2.00
N GLU A 292 1.95 -8.90 1.62
CA GLU A 292 3.02 -8.08 2.21
C GLU A 292 3.17 -6.74 1.48
N GLN A 293 2.82 -6.69 0.19
CA GLN A 293 2.79 -5.45 -0.59
C GLN A 293 1.65 -4.52 -0.16
N ILE A 294 0.48 -5.07 0.18
CA ILE A 294 -0.60 -4.27 0.77
C ILE A 294 -0.16 -3.86 2.18
N SER A 295 -0.20 -2.55 2.45
CA SER A 295 0.22 -1.99 3.73
C SER A 295 -0.48 -2.72 4.91
N PRO A 296 0.23 -3.04 6.01
CA PRO A 296 -0.38 -3.65 7.19
C PRO A 296 -1.51 -2.79 7.81
N ALA A 297 -1.59 -1.51 7.44
CA ALA A 297 -2.66 -0.60 7.86
C ALA A 297 -4.06 -1.04 7.41
N ASN A 298 -4.18 -1.76 6.29
CA ASN A 298 -5.49 -2.17 5.74
C ASN A 298 -5.94 -3.56 6.22
N THR A 299 -5.40 -4.05 7.34
CA THR A 299 -5.82 -5.33 7.94
C THR A 299 -6.73 -5.07 9.14
N ARG A 300 -7.96 -5.61 9.10
CA ARG A 300 -8.89 -5.57 10.24
C ARG A 300 -9.12 -6.97 10.80
N TYR A 301 -9.00 -7.08 12.12
CA TYR A 301 -9.34 -8.31 12.84
C TYR A 301 -10.80 -8.24 13.28
N TYR A 302 -11.54 -9.30 13.00
CA TYR A 302 -12.93 -9.46 13.42
C TYR A 302 -13.14 -10.85 14.01
N THR A 303 -14.03 -10.95 15.00
CA THR A 303 -14.51 -12.23 15.54
C THR A 303 -15.78 -12.70 14.84
N THR A 304 -16.65 -11.76 14.48
CA THR A 304 -17.87 -11.99 13.71
C THR A 304 -17.96 -10.91 12.64
N LEU A 305 -18.16 -11.32 11.39
CA LEU A 305 -18.35 -10.38 10.29
C LEU A 305 -19.76 -9.79 10.40
N THR A 306 -19.86 -8.47 10.56
CA THR A 306 -21.12 -7.71 10.54
C THR A 306 -21.20 -6.82 9.31
N THR A 307 -22.43 -6.42 8.96
CA THR A 307 -22.70 -5.53 7.82
C THR A 307 -21.98 -4.20 7.96
N GLU A 308 -21.99 -3.61 9.16
CA GLU A 308 -21.39 -2.31 9.44
C GLU A 308 -19.88 -2.38 9.28
N LEU A 309 -19.24 -3.43 9.80
CA LEU A 309 -17.79 -3.60 9.71
C LEU A 309 -17.34 -3.76 8.25
N LEU A 310 -18.10 -4.48 7.43
CA LEU A 310 -17.82 -4.64 6.01
C LEU A 310 -18.02 -3.32 5.24
N GLU A 311 -19.11 -2.60 5.51
CA GLU A 311 -19.40 -1.31 4.89
C GLU A 311 -18.34 -0.27 5.26
N ASP A 312 -18.00 -0.13 6.54
CA ASP A 312 -16.95 0.78 7.01
C ASP A 312 -15.60 0.47 6.36
N TYR A 313 -15.28 -0.82 6.21
CA TYR A 313 -14.04 -1.22 5.53
C TYR A 313 -14.04 -0.84 4.04
N LEU A 314 -15.15 -1.05 3.35
CA LEU A 314 -15.29 -0.65 1.93
C LEU A 314 -15.32 0.87 1.78
N PHE A 315 -15.95 1.60 2.69
CA PHE A 315 -15.97 3.06 2.69
C PHE A 315 -14.58 3.63 2.88
N ASP A 316 -13.79 3.11 3.81
CA ASP A 316 -12.43 3.58 4.06
C ASP A 316 -11.50 3.36 2.86
N LEU A 317 -11.71 2.29 2.09
CA LEU A 317 -10.96 2.08 0.84
C LEU A 317 -11.35 3.06 -0.28
N CYS A 318 -12.58 3.59 -0.26
CA CYS A 318 -13.08 4.54 -1.25
C CYS A 318 -12.96 5.99 -0.82
N TYR A 319 -12.79 6.26 0.47
CA TYR A 319 -12.78 7.59 1.02
C TYR A 319 -11.63 8.39 0.40
N ASN A 320 -11.95 9.52 -0.23
CA ASN A 320 -11.05 10.37 -1.04
C ASN A 320 -10.40 9.75 -2.30
N MET A 321 -10.46 8.44 -2.52
CA MET A 321 -9.81 7.79 -3.66
C MET A 321 -10.73 7.57 -4.88
N LEU A 322 -12.02 7.32 -4.67
CA LEU A 322 -12.97 6.99 -5.74
C LEU A 322 -14.21 7.87 -5.67
N GLY A 323 -14.58 8.44 -6.83
CA GLY A 323 -15.82 9.17 -7.00
C GLY A 323 -17.04 8.29 -6.66
N THR A 324 -18.11 8.89 -6.13
CA THR A 324 -19.29 8.16 -5.64
C THR A 324 -19.88 7.16 -6.64
N ASN A 325 -19.76 7.44 -7.95
CA ASN A 325 -20.27 6.57 -9.03
C ASN A 325 -19.31 5.46 -9.50
N GLU A 326 -18.07 5.43 -9.00
CA GLU A 326 -17.03 4.48 -9.45
C GLU A 326 -16.74 3.37 -8.42
N ARG A 327 -17.55 3.29 -7.36
CA ARG A 327 -17.37 2.33 -6.26
C ARG A 327 -17.84 0.92 -6.65
N LYS A 328 -17.05 0.25 -7.49
CA LYS A 328 -17.23 -1.16 -7.85
C LYS A 328 -16.15 -2.00 -7.19
N PHE A 329 -16.56 -2.83 -6.25
CA PHE A 329 -15.66 -3.74 -5.55
C PHE A 329 -15.86 -5.18 -6.03
N VAL A 330 -14.74 -5.89 -6.20
CA VAL A 330 -14.72 -7.34 -6.38
C VAL A 330 -14.03 -7.91 -5.16
N ALA A 331 -14.78 -8.64 -4.33
CA ALA A 331 -14.24 -9.34 -3.18
C ALA A 331 -13.93 -10.79 -3.58
N LEU A 332 -12.71 -11.24 -3.29
CA LEU A 332 -12.25 -12.59 -3.55
C LEU A 332 -12.05 -13.28 -2.20
N THR A 333 -12.73 -14.39 -2.00
CA THR A 333 -12.74 -15.10 -0.73
C THR A 333 -12.85 -16.61 -0.95
N GLY A 334 -12.41 -17.38 0.03
CA GLY A 334 -12.59 -18.84 0.02
C GLY A 334 -14.03 -19.25 0.33
N GLU A 335 -14.32 -20.54 0.21
CA GLU A 335 -15.66 -21.11 0.43
C GLU A 335 -16.26 -20.71 1.80
N MET A 336 -15.45 -20.72 2.86
CA MET A 336 -15.90 -20.31 4.20
C MET A 336 -16.26 -18.83 4.28
N GLY A 337 -15.55 -17.97 3.55
CA GLY A 337 -15.89 -16.55 3.51
C GLY A 337 -17.15 -16.28 2.70
N MET A 338 -17.42 -17.04 1.64
CA MET A 338 -18.71 -16.98 0.93
C MET A 338 -19.88 -17.39 1.82
N ARG A 339 -19.70 -18.42 2.65
CA ARG A 339 -20.70 -18.85 3.63
C ARG A 339 -20.97 -17.76 4.69
N GLU A 340 -19.93 -17.12 5.22
CA GLU A 340 -20.08 -16.00 6.15
C GLU A 340 -20.77 -14.79 5.49
N PHE A 341 -20.47 -14.53 4.22
CA PHE A 341 -21.14 -13.48 3.45
C PHE A 341 -22.63 -13.79 3.21
N ASP A 342 -22.98 -15.04 2.88
CA ASP A 342 -24.38 -15.47 2.78
C ASP A 342 -25.12 -15.35 4.12
N ARG A 343 -24.48 -15.69 5.24
CA ARG A 343 -25.03 -15.46 6.59
C ARG A 343 -25.33 -13.99 6.82
N LEU A 344 -24.36 -13.12 6.52
CA LEU A 344 -24.45 -11.67 6.69
C LEU A 344 -25.56 -11.05 5.83
N LEU A 345 -25.71 -11.48 4.57
CA LEU A 345 -26.79 -11.03 3.71
C LEU A 345 -28.17 -11.44 4.24
N LYS A 346 -28.31 -12.69 4.70
CA LYS A 346 -29.57 -13.18 5.30
C LYS A 346 -29.93 -12.44 6.58
N GLU A 347 -28.94 -12.13 7.41
CA GLU A 347 -29.12 -11.34 8.63
C GLU A 347 -29.56 -9.91 8.31
N LYS A 348 -28.95 -9.26 7.30
CA LYS A 348 -29.36 -7.93 6.83
C LYS A 348 -30.81 -7.92 6.31
N VAL A 349 -31.20 -8.92 5.53
CA VAL A 349 -32.56 -9.05 5.00
C VAL A 349 -33.59 -9.33 6.10
N ALA A 350 -33.22 -10.06 7.16
CA ALA A 350 -34.11 -10.32 8.29
C ALA A 350 -34.32 -9.10 9.20
N ASN A 351 -33.35 -8.18 9.21
CA ASN A 351 -33.38 -6.95 10.02
C ASN A 351 -33.85 -5.71 9.22
N MET A 352 -34.09 -5.85 7.91
CA MET A 352 -34.82 -4.89 7.07
C MET A 352 -36.33 -5.10 7.20
#